data_AF-A0A2I0GL96-F1
#
_entry.id   AF-A0A2I0GL96-F1
#
_cell.length_a   1.000
_cell.length_b   1.000
_cell.length_c   1.000
_cell.angle_alpha   90.00
_cell.angle_beta   90.00
_cell.angle_gamma   90.00
#
_symmetry.space_group_name_H-M   'P 1'
#
loop_
_entity.id
_entity.type
_entity.pdbx_description
1 polymer ?
#
loop_
_entity_poly.entity_id
_entity_poly.type
_entity_poly.pdbx_seq_one_letter_code
_entity_poly.pdbx_strand_id
1 'polypeptide(L)'
;RKEATPLVLIESQAYGLPAIVFDHLPGVLELIDNSALVASFKNKESSFSEAMMHIENDDILYEKLHHNALENSKNYSLDNFKKNWLEILV
;
A
#
# COMPACT_ATOMS: atom_id res chain seq x y z
N ARG A 1 -1.90 16.56 -3.52
CA ARG A 1 -0.60 16.50 -2.81
C ARG A 1 0.18 15.37 -3.46
N LYS A 2 1.46 15.54 -3.76
CA LYS A 2 2.30 14.48 -4.37
C LYS A 2 3.34 14.06 -3.35
N GLU A 3 3.56 12.77 -3.21
CA GLU A 3 4.64 12.21 -2.39
C GLU A 3 5.75 11.74 -3.34
N ALA A 4 7.02 12.06 -3.04
CA ALA A 4 8.15 11.61 -3.86
C ALA A 4 8.41 10.11 -3.65
N THR A 5 8.33 9.65 -2.41
CA THR A 5 8.35 8.23 -2.05
C THR A 5 7.53 8.06 -0.78
N PRO A 6 6.39 7.36 -0.81
CA PRO A 6 5.51 7.25 0.34
C PRO A 6 6.08 6.22 1.35
N LEU A 7 7.11 6.61 2.10
CA LEU A 7 7.78 5.72 3.07
C LEU A 7 6.82 5.19 4.14
N VAL A 8 5.88 6.02 4.61
CA VAL A 8 4.85 5.61 5.59
C VAL A 8 3.98 4.47 5.06
N LEU A 9 3.74 4.40 3.74
CA LEU A 9 2.99 3.30 3.12
C LEU A 9 3.81 2.01 3.07
N ILE A 10 5.12 2.10 2.91
CA ILE A 10 6.01 0.93 2.99
C ILE A 10 6.09 0.45 4.45
N GLU A 11 6.20 1.38 5.40
CA GLU A 11 6.20 1.09 6.83
C GLU A 11 4.89 0.43 7.27
N SER A 12 3.73 0.95 6.87
CA SER A 12 2.44 0.33 7.21
C SER A 12 2.38 -1.11 6.70
N GLN A 13 2.90 -1.36 5.51
CA GLN A 13 2.96 -2.71 4.95
C GLN A 13 3.86 -3.66 5.74
N ALA A 14 5.02 -3.20 6.21
CA ALA A 14 5.93 -4.00 7.04
C ALA A 14 5.30 -4.44 8.38
N TYR A 15 4.30 -3.72 8.88
CA TYR A 15 3.51 -4.11 10.05
C TYR A 15 2.19 -4.81 9.70
N GLY A 16 1.94 -5.08 8.41
CA GLY A 16 0.70 -5.69 7.95
C GLY A 16 -0.52 -4.79 8.16
N LEU A 17 -0.34 -3.47 8.26
CA LEU A 17 -1.43 -2.53 8.44
C LEU A 17 -2.00 -2.13 7.07
N PRO A 18 -3.24 -2.54 6.72
CA PRO A 18 -3.85 -2.16 5.46
C PRO A 18 -4.02 -0.65 5.35
N ALA A 19 -3.70 -0.10 4.18
CA ALA A 19 -3.89 1.32 3.88
C ALA A 19 -5.14 1.54 3.01
N ILE A 20 -5.67 2.76 3.06
CA ILE A 20 -6.62 3.28 2.06
C ILE A 20 -5.90 4.40 1.31
N VAL A 21 -5.78 4.25 -0.01
CA VAL A 21 -5.06 5.18 -0.87
C VAL A 21 -5.96 5.76 -1.95
N PHE A 22 -5.58 6.87 -2.58
CA PHE A 22 -6.36 7.46 -3.68
C PHE A 22 -5.80 7.08 -5.06
N ASP A 23 -6.71 6.85 -6.00
CA ASP A 23 -6.42 6.46 -7.41
C ASP A 23 -5.56 7.46 -8.22
N HIS A 24 -5.49 8.73 -7.82
CA HIS A 24 -4.71 9.76 -8.54
C HIS A 24 -3.17 9.71 -8.30
N LEU A 25 -2.67 8.76 -7.50
CA LEU A 25 -1.26 8.68 -7.10
C LEU A 25 -0.59 7.44 -7.72
N PRO A 26 -0.04 7.53 -8.96
CA PRO A 26 0.50 6.35 -9.66
C PRO A 26 1.61 5.65 -8.88
N GLY A 27 2.56 6.39 -8.30
CA GLY A 27 3.63 5.80 -7.49
C GLY A 27 3.14 5.14 -6.19
N VAL A 28 1.94 5.50 -5.69
CA VAL A 28 1.32 4.77 -4.57
C VAL A 28 0.68 3.48 -5.07
N LEU A 29 -0.01 3.53 -6.22
CA LEU A 29 -0.65 2.36 -6.81
C LEU A 29 0.36 1.27 -7.21
N GLU A 30 1.54 1.67 -7.65
CA GLU A 30 2.66 0.75 -7.95
C GLU A 30 3.22 0.07 -6.69
N LEU A 31 3.05 0.68 -5.50
CA LEU A 31 3.65 0.20 -4.25
C LEU A 31 2.73 -0.71 -3.43
N ILE A 32 1.44 -0.79 -3.74
CA ILE A 32 0.48 -1.51 -2.89
C ILE A 32 0.22 -2.95 -3.32
N ASP A 33 0.42 -3.37 -4.57
CA ASP A 33 0.16 -4.75 -5.05
C ASP A 33 -0.93 -5.55 -4.29
N ASN A 34 -2.19 -5.10 -4.38
CA ASN A 34 -3.35 -5.71 -3.70
C ASN A 34 -3.33 -5.70 -2.15
N SER A 35 -2.46 -4.91 -1.51
CA SER A 35 -2.34 -4.76 -0.05
C SER A 35 -3.16 -3.63 0.56
N ALA A 36 -3.87 -2.86 -0.26
CA ALA A 36 -4.59 -1.66 0.16
C ALA A 36 -5.92 -1.52 -0.59
N LEU A 37 -6.84 -0.78 0.00
CA LEU A 37 -8.04 -0.33 -0.70
C LEU A 37 -7.76 0.96 -1.47
N VAL A 38 -8.38 1.09 -2.64
CA VAL A 38 -8.25 2.25 -3.51
C VAL A 38 -9.55 3.04 -3.51
N ALA A 39 -9.52 4.24 -2.92
CA ALA A 39 -10.59 5.22 -2.95
C ALA A 39 -10.47 6.13 -4.19
N SER A 40 -11.61 6.56 -4.73
CA SER A 40 -11.62 7.48 -5.87
C SER A 40 -11.32 8.91 -5.45
N PHE A 41 -10.34 9.54 -6.10
CA PHE A 41 -10.02 10.94 -5.88
C PHE A 41 -11.08 11.90 -6.46
N LYS A 42 -11.92 11.42 -7.39
CA LYS A 42 -13.03 12.23 -7.92
C LYS A 42 -14.13 12.44 -6.88
N ASN A 43 -14.39 11.41 -6.06
CA ASN A 43 -15.42 11.40 -5.01
C ASN A 43 -14.78 11.17 -3.63
N LYS A 44 -13.84 12.04 -3.26
CA LYS A 44 -12.89 11.79 -2.15
C LYS A 44 -13.58 11.40 -0.85
N GLU A 45 -14.52 12.21 -0.41
CA GLU A 45 -15.15 12.05 0.90
C GLU A 45 -15.99 10.78 0.96
N SER A 46 -16.90 10.60 0.00
CA SER A 46 -17.77 9.42 -0.03
C SER A 46 -16.98 8.14 -0.25
N SER A 47 -16.04 8.12 -1.21
CA SER A 47 -15.28 6.91 -1.53
C SER A 47 -14.30 6.52 -0.42
N PHE A 48 -13.69 7.49 0.26
CA PHE A 48 -12.84 7.20 1.42
C PHE A 48 -13.67 6.71 2.61
N SER A 49 -14.85 7.30 2.85
CA SER A 49 -15.79 6.83 3.87
C SER A 49 -16.29 5.42 3.59
N GLU A 50 -16.64 5.10 2.35
CA GLU A 50 -17.04 3.76 1.92
C GLU A 50 -15.91 2.75 2.12
N ALA A 51 -14.67 3.10 1.76
CA ALA A 51 -13.52 2.23 1.98
C ALA A 51 -13.25 1.98 3.48
N MET A 52 -13.40 3.01 4.32
CA MET A 52 -13.30 2.85 5.79
C MET A 52 -14.38 1.91 6.33
N MET A 53 -15.64 2.11 5.95
CA MET A 53 -16.72 1.22 6.37
C MET A 53 -16.52 -0.20 5.86
N HIS A 54 -16.03 -0.37 4.63
CA HIS A 54 -15.79 -1.68 4.04
C HIS A 54 -14.72 -2.46 4.80
N ILE A 55 -13.60 -1.81 5.13
CA ILE A 55 -12.51 -2.48 5.84
C ILE A 55 -12.84 -2.74 7.31
N GLU A 56 -13.67 -1.89 7.93
CA GLU A 56 -14.13 -2.05 9.32
C GLU A 56 -15.15 -3.19 9.47
N ASN A 57 -16.00 -3.42 8.48
CA ASN A 57 -17.13 -4.37 8.57
C ASN A 57 -16.88 -5.72 7.87
N ASP A 58 -15.73 -5.91 7.23
CA ASP A 58 -15.36 -7.15 6.54
C ASP A 58 -14.01 -7.67 7.07
N ASP A 59 -14.07 -8.50 8.13
CA ASP A 59 -12.90 -9.12 8.75
C ASP A 59 -12.10 -9.97 7.75
N ILE A 60 -12.77 -10.62 6.79
CA ILE A 60 -12.11 -11.46 5.78
C ILE A 60 -11.30 -10.58 4.84
N LEU A 61 -11.86 -9.45 4.43
CA LEU A 61 -11.13 -8.46 3.64
C LEU A 61 -9.96 -7.87 4.43
N TYR A 62 -10.16 -7.50 5.70
CA TYR A 62 -9.09 -6.97 6.55
C TYR A 62 -7.92 -7.97 6.65
N GLU A 63 -8.20 -9.22 7.01
CA GLU A 63 -7.20 -10.27 7.11
C GLU A 63 -6.48 -10.50 5.78
N LYS A 64 -7.22 -10.53 4.66
CA LYS A 64 -6.59 -10.64 3.34
C LYS A 64 -5.62 -9.49 3.07
N LEU A 65 -6.02 -8.25 3.34
CA LEU A 65 -5.17 -7.09 3.13
C LEU A 65 -3.96 -7.08 4.08
N HIS A 66 -4.14 -7.53 5.33
CA HIS A 66 -3.06 -7.68 6.31
C HIS A 66 -1.95 -8.61 5.79
N HIS A 67 -2.33 -9.80 5.33
CA HIS A 67 -1.38 -10.76 4.77
C HIS A 67 -0.72 -10.25 3.49
N ASN A 68 -1.51 -9.63 2.60
CA ASN A 68 -0.96 -9.04 1.37
C ASN A 68 0.04 -7.91 1.67
N ALA A 69 -0.22 -7.09 2.68
CA ALA A 69 0.68 -6.04 3.13
C ALA A 69 2.01 -6.62 3.64
N LEU A 70 1.97 -7.66 4.47
CA LEU A 70 3.17 -8.34 4.94
C LEU A 70 3.96 -8.98 3.78
N GLU A 71 3.28 -9.65 2.85
CA GLU A 71 3.94 -10.26 1.68
C GLU A 71 4.58 -9.20 0.77
N ASN A 72 3.84 -8.15 0.42
CA ASN A 72 4.35 -7.10 -0.45
C ASN A 72 5.49 -6.29 0.21
N SER A 73 5.49 -6.13 1.53
CA SER A 73 6.59 -5.44 2.24
C SER A 73 7.97 -6.06 1.99
N LYS A 74 8.01 -7.38 1.70
CA LYS A 74 9.26 -8.10 1.40
C LYS A 74 9.95 -7.53 0.16
N ASN A 75 9.20 -7.02 -0.81
CA ASN A 75 9.74 -6.39 -2.02
C ASN A 75 10.60 -5.15 -1.71
N TYR A 76 10.37 -4.51 -0.56
CA TYR A 76 11.04 -3.28 -0.11
C TYR A 76 12.01 -3.51 1.05
N SER A 77 12.38 -4.77 1.31
CA SER A 77 13.39 -5.10 2.32
C SER A 77 14.75 -4.50 1.98
N LEU A 78 15.55 -4.21 3.01
CA LEU A 78 16.89 -3.66 2.85
C LEU A 78 17.81 -4.59 2.04
N ASP A 79 17.61 -5.90 2.19
CA ASP A 79 18.33 -6.92 1.42
C ASP A 79 17.98 -6.85 -0.08
N ASN A 80 16.69 -6.77 -0.43
CA ASN A 80 16.25 -6.62 -1.82
C ASN A 80 16.70 -5.28 -2.41
N PHE A 81 16.60 -4.19 -1.65
CA PHE A 81 17.09 -2.88 -2.08
C PHE A 81 18.59 -2.91 -2.38
N LYS A 82 19.40 -3.46 -1.48
CA LYS A 82 20.84 -3.61 -1.66
C LYS A 82 21.16 -4.48 -2.88
N LYS A 83 20.47 -5.62 -3.03
CA LYS A 83 20.65 -6.53 -4.17
C LYS A 83 20.40 -5.81 -5.50
N ASN A 84 19.27 -5.11 -5.62
CA ASN A 84 18.90 -4.39 -6.84
C ASN A 84 19.94 -3.31 -7.21
N TRP A 85 20.51 -2.63 -6.22
CA TRP A 85 21.60 -1.67 -6.47
C TRP A 85 22.89 -2.34 -6.93
N LEU A 86 23.25 -3.48 -6.36
CA LEU A 86 24.45 -4.23 -6.78
C LEU A 86 24.32 -4.74 -8.22
N GLU A 87 23.13 -5.16 -8.66
CA GLU A 87 22.87 -5.58 -10.05
C GLU A 87 23.06 -4.45 -11.09
N ILE A 88 22.93 -3.19 -10.67
CA ILE A 88 23.15 -2.04 -11.56
C ILE A 88 24.63 -1.63 -11.58
N LEU A 89 25.32 -1.80 -10.46
CA LEU A 89 26.70 -1.33 -10.26
C LEU A 89 27.77 -2.34 -10.68
N VAL A 90 27.41 -3.63 -10.80
CA VAL A 90 28.31 -4.75 -11.13
C VAL A 90 27.90 -5.39 -12.44
#